data_AF-A0A183A2N7-F1
#
_entry.id   AF-A0A183A2N7-F1
#
_cell.length_a   1.000
_cell.length_b   1.000
_cell.length_c   1.000
_cell.angle_alpha   90.00
_cell.angle_beta   90.00
_cell.angle_gamma   90.00
#
_symmetry.space_group_name_H-M   'P 1'
#
loop_
_entity.id
_entity.type
_entity.pdbx_description
1 polymer ?
#
loop_
_entity_poly.entity_id
_entity_poly.type
_entity_poly.pdbx_seq_one_letter_code
_entity_poly.pdbx_strand_id
1 'polypeptide(L)'
;MNSPLESLDINCSARDIEDYFGRFEIWWLTLSKPDEEKKPAFFLNAAGKNAYTLIKNLAYPSTRVSIPYEDLKSLHLQQMKPKIFEASERATFHSVIRNPNQGIREFILNLLTQAAKCDFGDLLDRQLRDRLIVGITIPRSKMCGSL
;
A
#
# COMPACT_ATOMS: atom_id res chain seq x y z
N MET A 1 -17.54 13.77 -19.79
CA MET A 1 -17.93 12.55 -19.06
C MET A 1 -17.29 12.62 -17.70
N ASN A 2 -18.07 12.52 -16.63
CA ASN A 2 -17.52 12.43 -15.28
C ASN A 2 -17.10 10.98 -15.04
N SER A 3 -15.94 10.78 -14.43
CA SER A 3 -15.49 9.46 -14.01
C SER A 3 -16.46 8.91 -12.95
N PRO A 4 -16.79 7.61 -12.98
CA PRO A 4 -17.52 6.94 -11.90
C PRO A 4 -16.63 6.67 -10.68
N LEU A 5 -15.32 6.96 -10.76
CA LEU A 5 -14.38 6.78 -9.66
C LEU A 5 -14.54 7.90 -8.64
N GLU A 6 -14.46 7.53 -7.37
CA GLU A 6 -14.25 8.48 -6.29
C GLU A 6 -12.88 9.17 -6.46
N SER A 7 -12.67 10.31 -5.81
CA SER A 7 -11.35 10.96 -5.84
C SER A 7 -10.32 10.11 -5.11
N LEU A 8 -9.08 10.10 -5.60
CA LEU A 8 -7.99 9.39 -4.96
C LEU A 8 -7.63 10.07 -3.63
N ASP A 9 -7.70 9.32 -2.54
CA ASP A 9 -7.18 9.76 -1.24
C ASP A 9 -5.65 9.72 -1.26
N ILE A 10 -5.00 10.87 -1.13
CA ILE A 10 -3.55 10.97 -1.10
C ILE A 10 -2.94 10.49 0.24
N ASN A 11 -3.72 10.02 1.20
CA ASN A 11 -3.23 9.45 2.45
C ASN A 11 -3.48 7.94 2.56
N CYS A 12 -3.93 7.29 1.49
CA CYS A 12 -4.18 5.85 1.47
C CYS A 12 -2.90 5.02 1.27
N SER A 13 -3.00 3.70 1.41
CA SER A 13 -1.84 2.81 1.27
C SER A 13 -1.39 2.69 -0.19
N ALA A 14 -0.14 2.28 -0.42
CA ALA A 14 0.36 1.97 -1.77
C ALA A 14 -0.55 0.99 -2.52
N ARG A 15 -1.14 0.01 -1.81
CA ARG A 15 -2.10 -0.95 -2.38
C ARG A 15 -3.40 -0.28 -2.83
N ASP A 16 -3.93 0.66 -2.04
CA ASP A 16 -5.16 1.36 -2.40
C ASP A 16 -4.96 2.25 -3.65
N ILE A 17 -3.75 2.78 -3.82
CA ILE A 17 -3.36 3.53 -5.02
C ILE A 17 -3.25 2.59 -6.22
N GLU A 18 -2.59 1.44 -6.07
CA GLU A 18 -2.53 0.42 -7.13
C GLU A 18 -3.94 -0.02 -7.57
N ASP A 19 -4.84 -0.26 -6.62
CA ASP A 19 -6.25 -0.56 -6.89
C ASP A 19 -6.92 0.59 -7.66
N TYR A 20 -6.68 1.84 -7.27
CA TYR A 20 -7.19 3.01 -7.98
C TYR A 20 -6.72 3.06 -9.44
N PHE A 21 -5.43 2.83 -9.68
CA PHE A 21 -4.87 2.76 -11.04
C PHE A 21 -5.54 1.65 -11.84
N GLY A 22 -5.71 0.45 -11.27
CA GLY A 22 -6.41 -0.65 -11.93
C GLY A 22 -7.86 -0.32 -12.28
N ARG A 23 -8.60 0.30 -11.35
CA ARG A 23 -9.99 0.74 -11.58
C ARG A 23 -10.08 1.82 -12.66
N PHE A 24 -9.12 2.74 -12.71
CA PHE A 24 -9.01 3.71 -13.78
C PHE A 24 -8.73 3.07 -15.13
N GLU A 25 -7.80 2.11 -15.22
CA GLU A 25 -7.50 1.39 -16.46
C GLU A 25 -8.75 0.65 -16.97
N ILE A 26 -9.49 -0.03 -16.09
CA ILE A 26 -10.76 -0.68 -16.44
C ILE A 26 -11.76 0.34 -17.00
N TRP A 27 -11.95 1.47 -16.30
CA TRP A 27 -12.86 2.51 -16.75
C TRP A 27 -12.41 3.12 -18.10
N TRP A 28 -11.12 3.37 -18.27
CA TRP A 28 -10.54 3.92 -19.51
C TRP A 28 -10.87 3.06 -20.73
N LEU A 29 -10.82 1.73 -20.58
CA LEU A 29 -11.17 0.78 -21.64
C LEU A 29 -12.65 0.81 -22.05
N THR A 30 -13.54 1.34 -21.20
CA THR A 30 -14.97 1.46 -21.52
C THR A 30 -15.31 2.65 -22.42
N LEU A 31 -14.36 3.56 -22.66
CA LEU A 31 -14.58 4.75 -23.47
C LEU A 31 -14.61 4.41 -24.96
N SER A 32 -15.65 4.87 -25.67
CA SER A 32 -15.77 4.72 -27.12
C SER A 32 -14.74 5.62 -27.84
N LYS A 33 -13.54 5.08 -28.12
CA LYS A 33 -12.35 5.74 -28.73
C LYS A 33 -11.42 6.40 -27.70
N PRO A 34 -10.67 5.60 -26.92
CA PRO A 34 -9.62 6.14 -26.05
C PRO A 34 -8.51 6.74 -26.92
N ASP A 35 -8.10 7.96 -26.58
CA ASP A 35 -6.94 8.63 -27.15
C ASP A 35 -5.84 8.57 -26.10
N GLU A 36 -4.81 7.76 -26.34
CA GLU A 36 -3.74 7.53 -25.37
C GLU A 36 -3.00 8.83 -25.00
N GLU A 37 -2.94 9.82 -25.89
CA GLU A 37 -2.37 11.14 -25.56
C GLU A 37 -3.21 11.89 -24.51
N LYS A 38 -4.51 11.58 -24.42
CA LYS A 38 -5.44 12.18 -23.45
C LYS A 38 -5.54 11.39 -22.15
N LYS A 39 -5.04 10.15 -22.10
CA LYS A 39 -5.11 9.28 -20.90
C LYS A 39 -4.57 9.96 -19.63
N PRO A 40 -3.43 10.68 -19.64
CA PRO A 40 -2.95 11.41 -18.47
C PRO A 40 -3.93 12.48 -17.98
N ALA A 41 -4.53 13.24 -18.91
CA ALA A 41 -5.48 14.30 -18.56
C ALA A 41 -6.78 13.71 -17.96
N PHE A 42 -7.25 12.59 -18.49
CA PHE A 42 -8.41 11.87 -17.94
C PHE A 42 -8.12 11.33 -16.55
N PHE A 43 -6.92 10.78 -16.33
CA PHE A 43 -6.49 10.32 -15.00
C PHE A 43 -6.48 11.46 -13.99
N LEU A 44 -5.83 12.57 -14.32
CA LEU A 44 -5.75 13.75 -13.45
C LEU A 44 -7.13 14.30 -13.08
N ASN A 45 -8.07 14.28 -14.03
CA ASN A 45 -9.45 14.70 -13.79
C ASN A 45 -10.20 13.72 -12.88
N ALA A 46 -10.03 12.40 -13.07
CA ALA A 46 -10.66 11.38 -12.24
C ALA A 46 -10.09 11.35 -10.81
N ALA A 47 -8.77 11.44 -10.67
CA ALA A 47 -8.05 11.39 -9.39
C ALA A 47 -8.42 12.54 -8.44
N GLY A 48 -8.91 13.66 -8.98
CA GLY A 48 -9.42 14.78 -8.20
C GLY A 48 -8.33 15.79 -7.78
N LYS A 49 -8.79 16.86 -7.12
CA LYS A 49 -7.99 18.07 -6.86
C LYS A 49 -6.70 17.81 -6.06
N ASN A 50 -6.77 16.96 -5.03
CA ASN A 50 -5.65 16.72 -4.13
C ASN A 50 -4.52 15.96 -4.85
N ALA A 51 -4.86 14.87 -5.53
CA ALA A 51 -3.93 14.09 -6.34
C ALA A 51 -3.32 14.92 -7.49
N TYR A 52 -4.13 15.74 -8.17
CA TYR A 52 -3.63 16.68 -9.19
C TYR A 52 -2.61 17.68 -8.63
N THR A 53 -2.92 18.28 -7.47
CA THR A 53 -2.03 19.27 -6.84
C THR A 53 -0.71 18.63 -6.42
N LEU A 54 -0.75 17.40 -5.87
CA LEU A 54 0.43 16.64 -5.53
C LEU A 54 1.31 16.38 -6.76
N ILE A 55 0.76 15.81 -7.83
CA ILE A 55 1.51 15.55 -9.08
C ILE A 55 2.14 16.83 -9.62
N LYS A 56 1.38 17.93 -9.63
CA LYS A 56 1.88 19.23 -10.11
C LYS A 56 3.08 19.72 -9.30
N ASN A 57 3.06 19.54 -7.99
CA ASN A 57 4.18 19.90 -7.11
C ASN A 57 5.40 19.01 -7.36
N LEU A 58 5.20 17.70 -7.57
CA LEU A 58 6.29 16.75 -7.84
C LEU A 58 6.95 16.97 -9.19
N ALA A 59 6.19 17.41 -10.17
CA ALA A 59 6.70 17.68 -11.50
C ALA A 59 7.55 18.96 -11.58
N TYR A 60 7.55 19.82 -10.55
CA TYR A 60 8.26 21.10 -10.56
C TYR A 60 9.79 20.93 -10.74
N PRO A 61 10.47 21.73 -11.59
CA PRO A 61 9.99 22.91 -12.33
C PRO A 61 9.35 22.61 -13.69
N SER A 62 9.21 21.33 -14.06
CA SER A 62 8.68 20.88 -15.34
C SER A 62 7.24 21.39 -15.52
N THR A 63 7.08 22.31 -16.46
CA THR A 63 5.88 23.14 -16.61
C THR A 63 4.80 22.49 -17.49
N ARG A 64 4.94 21.23 -17.91
CA ARG A 64 4.04 20.64 -18.89
C ARG A 64 3.11 19.59 -18.31
N VAL A 65 1.83 19.80 -18.65
CA VAL A 65 0.64 18.95 -18.54
C VAL A 65 0.75 17.68 -19.41
N SER A 66 1.97 17.24 -19.75
CA SER A 66 2.25 16.08 -20.62
C SER A 66 3.21 15.14 -19.92
N ILE A 67 2.89 14.80 -18.67
CA ILE A 67 3.54 13.69 -17.99
C ILE A 67 2.90 12.41 -18.56
N PRO A 68 3.67 11.49 -19.13
CA PRO A 68 3.18 10.19 -19.57
C PRO A 68 2.42 9.47 -18.45
N TYR A 69 1.41 8.69 -18.81
CA TYR A 69 0.58 7.97 -17.82
C TYR A 69 1.42 7.04 -16.93
N GLU A 70 2.42 6.37 -17.49
CA GLU A 70 3.34 5.50 -16.74
C GLU A 70 4.21 6.28 -15.73
N ASP A 71 4.61 7.50 -16.09
CA ASP A 71 5.35 8.39 -15.20
C ASP A 71 4.45 8.90 -14.06
N LEU A 72 3.14 9.11 -14.33
CA LEU A 72 2.17 9.44 -13.28
C LEU A 72 2.01 8.31 -12.26
N LYS A 73 2.00 7.06 -12.73
CA LYS A 73 1.94 5.86 -11.88
C LYS A 73 3.17 5.78 -10.99
N SER A 74 4.35 5.98 -11.58
CA SER A 74 5.62 5.97 -10.87
C SER A 74 5.73 7.11 -9.84
N LEU A 75 5.36 8.34 -10.21
CA LEU A 75 5.42 9.51 -9.32
C LEU A 75 4.47 9.39 -8.12
N HIS A 76 3.24 8.88 -8.33
CA HIS A 76 2.30 8.63 -7.24
C HIS A 76 2.85 7.58 -6.28
N LEU A 77 3.32 6.45 -6.81
CA LEU A 77 3.91 5.38 -6.01
C LEU A 77 5.19 5.83 -5.28
N GLN A 78 6.00 6.73 -5.84
CA GLN A 78 7.22 7.20 -5.19
C GLN A 78 6.95 8.06 -3.93
N GLN A 79 5.91 8.88 -3.93
CA GLN A 79 5.51 9.66 -2.73
C GLN A 79 4.71 8.84 -1.72
N MET A 80 4.00 7.84 -2.24
CA MET A 80 3.07 7.01 -1.48
C MET A 80 3.63 5.62 -1.19
N LYS A 81 4.90 5.39 -1.50
CA LYS A 81 5.81 4.84 -0.51
C LYS A 81 5.73 5.85 0.61
N PRO A 82 4.90 5.63 1.64
CA PRO A 82 5.14 6.39 2.85
C PRO A 82 6.63 6.27 3.10
N LYS A 83 7.21 7.30 3.68
CA LYS A 83 8.32 7.04 4.58
C LYS A 83 7.76 6.24 5.78
N ILE A 84 7.02 5.15 5.53
CA ILE A 84 7.03 3.95 6.35
C ILE A 84 8.51 3.74 6.44
N PHE A 85 9.02 4.11 7.60
CA PHE A 85 10.30 3.67 8.00
C PHE A 85 10.12 2.15 7.95
N GLU A 86 10.59 1.50 6.89
CA GLU A 86 10.46 0.04 6.76
C GLU A 86 10.96 -0.61 8.04
N ALA A 87 11.99 -0.03 8.64
CA ALA A 87 12.49 -0.37 9.95
C ALA A 87 11.45 -0.25 11.10
N SER A 88 10.52 0.72 11.07
CA SER A 88 9.40 0.81 12.03
C SER A 88 8.37 -0.29 11.82
N GLU A 89 7.93 -0.56 10.59
CA GLU A 89 6.97 -1.64 10.34
C GLU A 89 7.60 -3.01 10.60
N ARG A 90 8.89 -3.18 10.28
CA ARG A 90 9.68 -4.36 10.64
C ARG A 90 9.82 -4.49 12.17
N ALA A 91 10.05 -3.39 12.89
CA ALA A 91 10.06 -3.41 14.36
C ALA A 91 8.71 -3.85 14.94
N THR A 92 7.60 -3.33 14.39
CA THR A 92 6.24 -3.78 14.74
C THR A 92 6.05 -5.26 14.41
N PHE A 93 6.41 -5.71 13.21
CA PHE A 93 6.35 -7.12 12.82
C PHE A 93 7.12 -8.01 13.82
N HIS A 94 8.33 -7.61 14.19
CA HIS A 94 9.17 -8.33 15.14
C HIS A 94 8.67 -8.28 16.59
N SER A 95 7.71 -7.40 16.92
CA SER A 95 7.08 -7.35 18.25
C SER A 95 5.76 -8.12 18.33
N VAL A 96 5.20 -8.58 17.20
CA VAL A 96 3.93 -9.34 17.17
C VAL A 96 4.05 -10.67 17.94
N ILE A 97 3.23 -10.82 18.97
CA ILE A 97 3.12 -12.02 19.81
C ILE A 97 1.64 -12.41 19.91
N ARG A 98 1.35 -13.71 19.88
CA ARG A 98 -0.02 -14.21 19.99
C ARG A 98 -0.57 -13.94 21.39
N ASN A 99 -1.73 -13.32 21.47
CA ASN A 99 -2.47 -13.26 22.72
C ASN A 99 -2.90 -14.67 23.15
N PRO A 100 -2.84 -15.05 24.43
CA PRO A 100 -3.20 -16.41 24.87
C PRO A 100 -4.59 -16.86 24.38
N ASN A 101 -5.55 -15.92 24.36
CA ASN A 101 -6.94 -16.14 23.95
C ASN A 101 -7.17 -16.01 22.43
N GLN A 102 -6.17 -15.58 21.66
CA GLN A 102 -6.30 -15.42 20.21
C GLN A 102 -6.09 -16.75 19.50
N GLY A 103 -6.98 -17.10 18.57
CA GLY A 103 -6.84 -18.31 17.76
C GLY A 103 -5.58 -18.27 16.88
N ILE A 104 -4.96 -19.43 16.64
CA ILE A 104 -3.73 -19.52 15.81
C ILE A 104 -3.98 -18.98 14.40
N ARG A 105 -5.14 -19.30 13.81
CA ARG A 105 -5.50 -18.81 12.46
C ARG A 105 -5.59 -17.29 12.42
N GLU A 106 -6.23 -16.69 13.42
CA GLU A 106 -6.36 -15.24 13.54
C GLU A 106 -4.99 -14.57 13.72
N PHE A 107 -4.12 -15.19 14.51
CA PHE A 107 -2.74 -14.74 14.68
C PHE A 107 -1.96 -14.77 13.35
N ILE A 108 -2.07 -15.84 12.57
CA ILE A 108 -1.43 -15.95 11.25
C ILE A 108 -1.93 -14.85 10.32
N LEU A 109 -3.24 -14.57 10.29
CA LEU A 109 -3.80 -13.50 9.49
C LEU A 109 -3.27 -12.12 9.89
N ASN A 110 -3.17 -11.84 11.20
CA ASN A 110 -2.58 -10.61 11.70
C ASN A 110 -1.10 -10.49 11.29
N LEU A 111 -0.34 -11.58 11.43
CA LEU A 111 1.08 -11.63 11.07
C LEU A 111 1.32 -11.38 9.58
N LEU A 112 0.51 -12.00 8.70
CA LEU A 112 0.54 -11.78 7.25
C LEU A 112 0.17 -10.33 6.89
N THR A 113 -0.84 -9.78 7.57
CA THR A 113 -1.28 -8.39 7.36
C THR A 113 -0.17 -7.40 7.72
N GLN A 114 0.57 -7.66 8.80
CA GLN A 114 1.69 -6.83 9.20
C GLN A 114 2.91 -7.00 8.27
N ALA A 115 3.21 -8.23 7.83
CA ALA A 115 4.31 -8.50 6.90
C ALA A 115 4.15 -7.75 5.56
N ALA A 116 2.92 -7.59 5.10
CA ALA A 116 2.60 -6.85 3.87
C ALA A 116 3.04 -5.38 3.89
N LYS A 117 3.36 -4.81 5.07
CA LYS A 117 3.82 -3.43 5.24
C LYS A 117 5.35 -3.30 5.33
N CYS A 118 6.08 -4.41 5.42
CA CYS A 118 7.48 -4.42 5.83
C CYS A 118 8.50 -4.46 4.68
N ASP A 119 8.04 -4.56 3.44
CA ASP A 119 8.83 -4.80 2.23
C ASP A 119 10.01 -5.75 2.46
N PHE A 120 9.71 -7.02 2.73
CA PHE A 120 10.75 -8.02 3.01
C PHE A 120 11.44 -8.55 1.75
N GLY A 121 10.95 -8.23 0.55
CA GLY A 121 11.41 -8.82 -0.71
C GLY A 121 11.51 -10.35 -0.62
N ASP A 122 12.64 -10.90 -1.07
CA ASP A 122 12.92 -12.34 -1.10
C ASP A 122 13.03 -12.99 0.29
N LEU A 123 13.04 -12.20 1.37
CA LEU A 123 13.11 -12.71 2.73
C LEU A 123 11.74 -12.99 3.37
N LEU A 124 10.63 -12.65 2.70
CA LEU A 124 9.28 -12.73 3.26
C LEU A 124 8.97 -14.09 3.92
N ASP A 125 9.22 -15.19 3.20
CA ASP A 125 8.93 -16.54 3.70
C ASP A 125 9.78 -16.92 4.91
N ARG A 126 11.03 -16.43 4.99
CA ARG A 126 11.89 -16.64 6.14
C ARG A 126 11.36 -15.87 7.35
N GLN A 127 11.05 -14.60 7.16
CA GLN A 127 10.56 -13.71 8.21
C GLN A 127 9.24 -14.20 8.81
N LEU A 128 8.31 -14.66 7.97
CA LEU A 128 7.04 -15.22 8.42
C LEU A 128 7.24 -16.49 9.26
N ARG A 129 8.10 -17.41 8.83
CA ARG A 129 8.40 -18.64 9.57
C ARG A 129 9.01 -18.34 10.93
N ASP A 130 10.06 -17.52 10.96
CA ASP A 130 10.76 -17.17 12.18
C ASP A 130 9.83 -16.47 13.18
N ARG A 131 9.05 -15.49 12.70
CA ARG A 131 8.12 -14.73 13.55
C ARG A 131 6.94 -15.55 14.03
N LEU A 132 6.45 -16.50 13.22
CA LEU A 132 5.40 -17.43 13.63
C LEU A 132 5.87 -18.29 14.80
N ILE A 133 7.07 -18.89 14.71
CA ILE A 133 7.64 -19.74 15.77
C ILE A 133 7.80 -18.94 17.07
N VAL A 134 8.39 -17.76 17.00
CA VAL A 134 8.58 -16.91 18.19
C VAL A 134 7.24 -16.43 18.74
N GLY A 135 6.29 -16.06 17.87
CA GLY A 135 5.02 -15.45 18.26
C GLY A 135 4.01 -16.42 18.89
N ILE A 136 4.09 -17.72 18.59
CA ILE A 136 3.25 -18.75 19.22
C ILE A 136 3.84 -19.34 20.51
N THR A 137 5.15 -19.17 20.71
CA THR A 137 5.85 -19.71 21.87
C THR A 137 5.48 -18.91 23.12
N ILE A 138 4.72 -19.51 24.03
CA ILE A 138 4.44 -18.95 25.35
C ILE A 138 5.75 -18.95 26.14
N PRO A 139 6.23 -17.81 26.69
CA PRO A 139 7.39 -17.81 27.55
C PRO A 139 7.14 -18.76 28.74
N ARG A 140 8.01 -19.76 28.91
CA ARG A 140 7.96 -20.70 30.05
C ARG A 140 7.98 -20.00 31.42
N SER A 141 8.34 -18.72 31.49
CA SER A 141 8.43 -17.93 32.72
C SER A 141 7.10 -17.45 33.31
N LYS A 142 5.94 -17.70 32.67
CA LYS A 142 4.62 -17.40 33.28
C LYS A 142 3.87 -18.60 33.87
N MET A 143 4.53 -19.76 34.00
CA MET A 143 3.98 -20.92 34.73
C MET A 143 4.76 -21.21 36.01
N CYS A 144 4.92 -20.20 36.87
CA CYS A 144 5.29 -20.45 38.27
C CYS A 144 4.55 -19.45 39.16
N GLY A 145 3.62 -19.97 39.98
CA GLY A 145 2.98 -19.21 41.06
C GLY A 145 1.47 -19.40 41.19
N SER A 146 1.00 -20.64 41.38
CA SER A 146 -0.26 -20.95 42.07
C SER A 146 -0.27 -22.44 42.45
N LEU A 147 0.46 -22.79 43.52
CA LEU A 147 0.18 -23.95 44.36
C LEU A 147 -0.03 -23.44 45.78
#